data_AF-A0A435GCP8-F1
#
_entry.id   AF-A0A435GCP8-F1
#
_cell.length_a   1.000
_cell.length_b   1.000
_cell.length_c   1.000
_cell.angle_alpha   90.00
_cell.angle_beta   90.00
_cell.angle_gamma   90.00
#
_symmetry.space_group_name_H-M   'P 1'
#
loop_
_entity.id
_entity.type
_entity.pdbx_description
1 polymer ?
#
loop_
_entity_poly.entity_id
_entity_poly.type
_entity_poly.pdbx_seq_one_letter_code
_entity_poly.pdbx_strand_id
1 'polypeptide(L)' 'KIETRRLDAKDRTPLSAEDPNIVAVAADFAIEGELLPVFDLDDAKSIADFIERTAGLVA' A
#
# COMPACT_ATOMS: atom_id res chain seq x y z
N LYS A 1 -3.27 -2.40 -7.60
CA LYS A 1 -2.94 -1.00 -7.22
C LYS A 1 -2.40 -1.00 -5.79
N ILE A 2 -1.58 -0.02 -5.42
CA ILE A 2 -1.14 0.22 -4.04
C ILE A 2 -1.65 1.62 -3.66
N GLU A 3 -2.36 1.73 -2.55
CA GLU A 3 -2.86 3.01 -2.03
C GLU A 3 -1.76 3.73 -1.25
N THR A 4 -1.52 5.01 -1.54
CA THR A 4 -0.64 5.83 -0.71
C THR A 4 -1.46 6.59 0.33
N ARG A 5 -1.14 6.44 1.62
CA ARG A 5 -1.76 7.20 2.71
C ARG A 5 -0.75 8.13 3.37
N ARG A 6 -0.98 9.44 3.27
CA ARG A 6 -0.06 10.47 3.78
C ARG A 6 -0.73 11.33 4.84
N LEU A 7 0.02 11.75 5.86
CA LEU A 7 -0.49 12.68 6.89
C LEU A 7 -0.95 14.02 6.29
N ASP A 8 -0.22 14.52 5.28
CA ASP A 8 -0.50 15.79 4.60
C ASP A 8 -1.53 15.68 3.46
N ALA A 9 -2.15 14.52 3.26
CA ALA A 9 -3.18 14.35 2.23
C ALA A 9 -4.43 15.17 2.57
N LYS A 10 -4.97 15.88 1.57
CA LYS A 10 -6.22 16.66 1.72
C LYS A 10 -7.41 15.79 2.09
N ASP A 11 -7.45 14.56 1.57
CA ASP A 11 -8.44 13.55 1.89
C ASP A 11 -7.71 12.29 2.35
N ARG A 12 -8.18 11.71 3.46
CA ARG A 12 -7.60 10.54 4.13
C ARG A 12 -8.60 9.39 4.21
N THR A 13 -9.71 9.48 3.49
CA THR A 13 -10.69 8.40 3.34
C THR A 13 -9.98 7.20 2.70
N PRO A 14 -9.98 6.01 3.33
CA PRO A 14 -9.34 4.82 2.78
C PRO A 14 -9.93 4.45 1.42
N LEU A 15 -9.10 4.43 0.37
CA LEU A 15 -9.54 4.01 -0.97
C LEU A 15 -9.75 2.50 -1.05
N SER A 16 -8.96 1.72 -0.29
CA SER A 16 -9.06 0.26 -0.25
C SER A 16 -10.40 -0.27 0.23
N ALA A 17 -11.18 0.53 0.97
CA ALA A 17 -12.52 0.13 1.42
C ALA A 17 -13.50 -0.03 0.25
N GLU A 18 -13.31 0.72 -0.84
CA GLU A 18 -14.24 0.81 -1.96
C GLU A 18 -13.66 0.27 -3.29
N ASP A 19 -12.33 0.15 -3.41
CA ASP A 19 -11.68 -0.40 -4.61
C ASP A 19 -10.99 -1.75 -4.34
N PRO A 20 -11.58 -2.89 -4.74
CA PRO A 20 -11.00 -4.21 -4.52
C PRO A 20 -9.72 -4.46 -5.33
N ASN A 21 -9.35 -3.57 -6.26
CA ASN A 21 -8.08 -3.67 -6.99
C ASN A 21 -6.90 -3.04 -6.22
N ILE A 22 -7.16 -2.41 -5.08
CA ILE A 22 -6.13 -1.99 -4.14
C ILE A 22 -5.78 -3.19 -3.26
N VAL A 23 -4.54 -3.64 -3.36
CA VAL A 23 -4.08 -4.90 -2.74
C VAL A 23 -2.99 -4.68 -1.69
N ALA A 24 -2.58 -3.44 -1.48
CA ALA A 24 -1.62 -3.03 -0.45
C ALA A 24 -1.74 -1.51 -0.18
N VAL A 25 -1.19 -1.08 0.94
CA VAL A 25 -1.08 0.32 1.37
C VAL A 25 0.38 0.68 1.59
N ALA A 26 0.79 1.87 1.19
CA ALA A 26 2.07 2.47 1.54
C ALA A 26 1.81 3.78 2.30
N ALA A 27 2.38 3.95 3.49
CA ALA A 27 2.05 5.07 4.36
C ALA A 27 3.26 5.71 5.04
N ASP A 28 3.19 7.03 5.26
CA ASP A 28 4.20 7.81 6.01
C ASP A 28 3.91 7.87 7.52
N PHE A 29 2.99 7.02 7.99
CA PHE A 29 2.63 6.85 9.40
C PHE A 29 2.24 5.40 9.69
N ALA A 30 2.35 4.99 10.96
CA ALA A 30 1.93 3.67 11.39
C ALA A 30 0.39 3.52 11.26
N ILE A 31 -0.04 2.42 10.63
CA ILE A 31 -1.46 2.08 10.47
C ILE A 31 -1.76 0.85 11.32
N GLU A 32 -2.78 0.94 12.18
CA GLU A 32 -3.27 -0.17 12.99
C GLU A 32 -4.58 -0.74 12.40
N GLY A 33 -4.75 -2.07 12.50
CA GLY A 33 -6.02 -2.73 12.14
C GLY A 33 -6.30 -2.88 10.64
N GLU A 34 -5.33 -2.59 9.77
CA GLU A 34 -5.44 -2.82 8.33
C GLU A 34 -5.26 -4.30 7.98
N LEU A 35 -6.06 -4.80 7.02
CA LEU A 35 -6.02 -6.20 6.58
C LEU A 35 -5.13 -6.38 5.35
N LEU A 36 -4.93 -5.30 4.57
CA LEU A 36 -3.97 -5.30 3.47
C LEU A 36 -2.53 -5.20 3.99
N PRO A 37 -1.55 -5.74 3.24
CA PRO A 37 -0.13 -5.45 3.50
C PRO A 37 0.11 -3.93 3.56
N VAL A 38 0.76 -3.49 4.63
CA VAL A 38 1.16 -2.09 4.83
C VAL A 38 2.68 -1.98 4.75
N PHE A 39 3.15 -1.03 3.96
CA PHE A 39 4.56 -0.69 3.81
C PHE A 39 4.81 0.73 4.31
N ASP A 40 6.01 0.97 4.82
CA ASP A 40 6.53 2.32 4.93
C ASP A 40 6.61 2.94 3.52
N LEU A 41 6.20 4.21 3.38
CA LEU A 41 6.12 4.88 2.08
C LEU A 41 7.46 4.92 1.35
N ASP A 42 8.57 5.00 2.09
CA ASP A 42 9.93 5.09 1.55
C ASP A 42 10.63 3.72 1.45
N ASP A 43 9.99 2.62 1.86
CA ASP A 43 10.51 1.26 1.67
C ASP A 43 10.28 0.75 0.24
N ALA A 44 10.93 1.42 -0.71
CA ALA A 44 10.86 1.11 -2.14
C ALA A 44 11.28 -0.34 -2.44
N LYS A 45 12.19 -0.91 -1.65
CA LYS A 45 12.65 -2.27 -1.85
C LYS A 45 11.53 -3.26 -1.58
N SER A 46 10.91 -3.23 -0.40
CA SER A 46 9.82 -4.15 -0.05
C SER A 46 8.60 -3.98 -0.96
N ILE A 47 8.31 -2.74 -1.40
CA ILE A 47 7.24 -2.45 -2.35
C ILE A 47 7.53 -3.08 -3.72
N ALA A 48 8.75 -2.95 -4.25
CA ALA A 48 9.13 -3.58 -5.51
C ALA A 48 9.04 -5.11 -5.42
N ASP A 49 9.59 -5.67 -4.35
CA ASP A 49 9.53 -7.09 -4.01
C ASP A 49 8.09 -7.64 -3.97
N PHE A 50 7.15 -6.85 -3.43
CA PHE A 50 5.73 -7.19 -3.42
C PHE A 50 5.14 -7.15 -4.84
N ILE A 51 5.40 -6.08 -5.59
CA ILE A 51 4.90 -5.91 -6.96
C ILE A 51 5.36 -7.07 -7.85
N GLU A 52 6.64 -7.43 -7.81
CA GLU A 52 7.18 -8.52 -8.64
C GLU A 52 6.50 -9.86 -8.34
N ARG A 53 6.31 -10.18 -7.05
CA ARG A 53 5.61 -11.40 -6.62
C ARG A 53 4.14 -11.39 -7.04
N THR A 54 3.43 -10.29 -6.81
CA THR A 54 2.00 -10.18 -7.13
C THR A 54 1.74 -10.18 -8.64
N ALA A 55 2.64 -9.60 -9.43
CA ALA A 55 2.53 -9.56 -10.89
C ALA A 55 3.08 -10.82 -11.59
N GLY A 56 3.67 -11.76 -10.85
CA GLY A 56 4.27 -12.97 -11.42
C GLY A 56 5.55 -12.71 -12.23
N LEU A 57 6.32 -11.70 -11.84
CA LEU A 57 7.59 -11.32 -12.48
C LEU A 57 8.81 -12.01 -11.87
N VAL A 58 8.64 -12.64 -10.70
CA VAL A 58 9.65 -13.55 -10.12
C VAL A 58 9.54 -14.94 -10.72
N ALA A 59 10.69 -15.54 -11.08
CA ALA A 59 10.83 -16.88 -11.66
C ALA A 59 10.78 -18.00 -10.61
#